data_AF-A0A955XX91-F1
#
_entry.id   AF-A0A955XX91-F1
#
_cell.length_a   1.000
_cell.length_b   1.000
_cell.length_c   1.000
_cell.angle_alpha   90.00
_cell.angle_beta   90.00
_cell.angle_gamma   90.00
#
_symmetry.space_group_name_H-M   'P 1'
#
loop_
_entity.id
_entity.type
_entity.pdbx_description
1 polymer ?
#
loop_
_entity_poly.entity_id
_entity_poly.type
_entity_poly.pdbx_seq_one_letter_code
_entity_poly.pdbx_strand_id
1 'polypeptide(L)'
;MKTSAIKTLTFAACLLVSGSASAFNTLSFDGRNSLVWRSVDRPVEYEIEQGFPALSNGVDIIIDSHDSWVDVTCSSISFSYQGDTTGNQIFQRDGINKVVFTTAGFSTTNAGALGVTYTEFSADGNGWFISGGDIAINGYSEWSSSGQSDRFDLEGTVTHEVGHMIGIQHTPVAAAT
;
A
#
# COMPACT_ATOMS: atom_id res chain seq x y z
N MET A 1 -2.47 -74.28 -11.69
CA MET A 1 -2.05 -73.35 -12.76
C MET A 1 -2.58 -71.96 -12.40
N LYS A 2 -1.68 -70.99 -12.39
CA LYS A 2 -1.91 -69.57 -12.08
C LYS A 2 -2.46 -68.85 -13.31
N THR A 3 -3.32 -67.86 -13.11
CA THR A 3 -3.22 -66.55 -13.76
C THR A 3 -4.07 -65.54 -12.99
N SER A 4 -3.40 -64.71 -12.18
CA SER A 4 -3.99 -63.50 -11.58
C SER A 4 -3.87 -62.36 -12.59
N ALA A 5 -4.99 -61.73 -12.95
CA ALA A 5 -5.02 -60.60 -13.85
C ALA A 5 -4.67 -59.31 -13.09
N ILE A 6 -3.55 -58.68 -13.46
CA ILE A 6 -3.16 -57.35 -12.99
C ILE A 6 -4.08 -56.34 -13.68
N LYS A 7 -4.93 -55.65 -12.89
CA LYS A 7 -5.65 -54.47 -13.36
C LYS A 7 -4.74 -53.25 -13.23
N THR A 8 -4.22 -52.78 -14.35
CA THR A 8 -3.50 -51.50 -14.42
C THR A 8 -4.48 -50.37 -14.14
N LEU A 9 -4.32 -49.68 -13.02
CA LEU A 9 -5.07 -48.47 -12.68
C LEU A 9 -4.41 -47.29 -13.39
N THR A 10 -5.00 -46.81 -14.49
CA THR A 10 -4.54 -45.60 -15.16
C THR A 10 -4.95 -44.39 -14.31
N PHE A 11 -4.01 -43.79 -13.60
CA PHE A 11 -4.20 -42.50 -12.94
C PHE A 11 -4.10 -41.41 -14.02
N ALA A 12 -5.23 -40.81 -14.39
CA ALA A 12 -5.23 -39.59 -15.20
C ALA A 12 -4.82 -38.43 -14.29
N ALA A 13 -3.57 -38.00 -14.40
CA ALA A 13 -3.10 -36.77 -13.77
C ALA A 13 -3.69 -35.57 -14.54
N CYS A 14 -4.78 -34.99 -14.04
CA CYS A 14 -5.16 -33.63 -14.40
C CYS A 14 -4.09 -32.68 -13.83
N LEU A 15 -3.13 -32.30 -14.65
CA LEU A 15 -2.28 -31.14 -14.39
C LEU A 15 -3.17 -29.89 -14.44
N LEU A 16 -3.58 -29.42 -13.27
CA LEU A 16 -4.15 -28.10 -13.09
C LEU A 16 -3.08 -27.09 -13.50
N VAL A 17 -3.26 -26.45 -14.65
CA VAL A 17 -2.56 -25.21 -14.98
C VAL A 17 -3.19 -24.13 -14.10
N SER A 18 -2.74 -24.04 -12.86
CA SER A 18 -3.05 -22.89 -12.02
C SER A 18 -2.27 -21.71 -12.59
N GLY A 19 -2.95 -20.85 -13.36
CA GLY A 19 -2.39 -19.55 -13.71
C GLY A 19 -2.06 -18.79 -12.42
N SER A 20 -0.97 -18.03 -12.42
CA SER A 20 -0.64 -17.14 -11.30
C SER A 20 -1.80 -16.18 -11.09
N ALA A 21 -2.56 -16.37 -10.00
CA ALA A 21 -3.55 -15.40 -9.56
C ALA A 21 -2.81 -14.37 -8.69
N SER A 22 -2.61 -13.17 -9.22
CA SER A 22 -2.18 -12.04 -8.38
C SER A 22 -3.39 -11.53 -7.60
N ALA A 23 -3.27 -11.49 -6.27
CA ALA A 23 -4.32 -10.93 -5.41
C ALA A 23 -4.33 -9.38 -5.40
N PHE A 24 -3.41 -8.75 -6.12
CA PHE A 24 -3.21 -7.30 -6.17
C PHE A 24 -3.33 -6.77 -7.60
N ASN A 25 -3.76 -5.52 -7.72
CA ASN A 25 -3.69 -4.74 -8.96
C ASN A 25 -2.60 -3.67 -8.81
N THR A 26 -2.04 -3.18 -9.92
CA THR A 26 -1.04 -2.10 -9.89
C THR A 26 -1.46 -0.95 -10.79
N LEU A 27 -1.10 0.28 -10.39
CA LEU A 27 -1.25 1.49 -11.20
C LEU A 27 -0.52 1.31 -12.53
N SER A 28 -1.20 1.61 -13.64
CA SER A 28 -0.64 1.54 -14.99
C SER A 28 -1.41 2.50 -15.90
N PHE A 29 -0.72 3.22 -16.78
CA PHE A 29 -1.38 4.05 -17.79
C PHE A 29 -1.78 3.29 -19.07
N ASP A 30 -1.08 2.20 -19.38
CA ASP A 30 -1.27 1.42 -20.61
C ASP A 30 -1.82 0.01 -20.36
N GLY A 31 -2.05 -0.33 -19.08
CA GLY A 31 -2.50 -1.65 -18.64
C GLY A 31 -1.43 -2.75 -18.79
N ARG A 32 -0.19 -2.39 -19.10
CA ARG A 32 0.90 -3.32 -19.40
C ARG A 32 2.10 -3.10 -18.50
N ASN A 33 2.44 -1.84 -18.23
CA ASN A 33 3.58 -1.46 -17.40
C ASN A 33 3.07 -0.83 -16.10
N SER A 34 3.39 -1.46 -14.98
CA SER A 34 3.13 -0.91 -13.65
C SER A 34 3.96 0.36 -13.44
N LEU A 35 3.34 1.39 -12.90
CA LEU A 35 4.02 2.57 -12.40
C LEU A 35 4.70 2.20 -11.09
N VAL A 36 5.99 2.50 -11.01
CA VAL A 36 6.83 2.22 -9.85
C VAL A 36 7.69 3.43 -9.56
N TRP A 37 8.18 3.52 -8.32
CA TRP A 37 9.30 4.39 -7.99
C TRP A 37 10.55 3.94 -8.77
N ARG A 38 11.31 4.90 -9.33
CA ARG A 38 12.55 4.54 -10.02
C ARG A 38 13.57 4.08 -9.00
N SER A 39 14.50 3.24 -9.43
CA SER A 39 15.56 2.74 -8.54
C SER A 39 16.44 3.85 -7.95
N VAL A 40 16.56 4.99 -8.65
CA VAL A 40 17.33 6.16 -8.21
C VAL A 40 16.59 7.03 -7.21
N ASP A 41 15.26 6.91 -7.12
CA ASP A 41 14.41 7.65 -6.19
C ASP A 41 14.16 6.81 -4.91
N ARG A 42 14.99 5.78 -4.67
CA ARG A 42 14.93 4.91 -3.48
C ARG A 42 16.18 5.08 -2.62
N PRO A 43 16.06 5.12 -1.27
CA PRO A 43 14.83 4.97 -0.50
C PRO A 43 13.84 6.11 -0.74
N VAL A 44 12.55 5.79 -0.74
CA VAL A 44 11.50 6.80 -0.84
C VAL A 44 11.45 7.54 0.49
N GLU A 45 11.82 8.81 0.46
CA GLU A 45 11.86 9.67 1.64
C GLU A 45 10.46 10.14 1.99
N TYR A 46 10.14 10.17 3.28
CA TYR A 46 8.86 10.68 3.78
C TYR A 46 9.01 11.37 5.13
N GLU A 47 8.11 12.31 5.39
CA GLU A 47 7.98 13.02 6.65
C GLU A 47 6.63 12.71 7.30
N ILE A 48 6.54 12.81 8.62
CA ILE A 48 5.29 12.61 9.37
C ILE A 48 4.88 13.93 10.00
N GLU A 49 3.59 14.27 10.00
CA GLU A 49 3.10 15.46 10.68
C GLU A 49 3.56 15.51 12.14
N GLN A 50 4.13 16.65 12.54
CA GLN A 50 4.62 16.87 13.89
C GLN A 50 3.50 16.64 14.92
N GLY A 51 3.77 15.76 15.89
CA GLY A 51 2.82 15.46 16.95
C GLY A 51 1.59 14.67 16.48
N PHE A 52 1.73 13.87 15.40
CA PHE A 52 0.71 13.03 14.79
C PHE A 52 -0.37 12.55 15.80
N PRO A 53 -1.59 13.11 15.75
CA PRO A 53 -2.49 13.10 16.91
C PRO A 53 -3.40 11.86 16.99
N ALA A 54 -3.36 10.95 16.01
CA ALA A 54 -4.27 9.80 15.98
C ALA A 54 -4.12 8.90 17.21
N LEU A 55 -2.87 8.60 17.60
CA LEU A 55 -2.50 7.75 18.73
C LEU A 55 -1.13 8.19 19.27
N SER A 56 -0.85 7.94 20.55
CA SER A 56 0.44 8.31 21.18
C SER A 56 1.65 7.61 20.57
N ASN A 57 1.46 6.43 19.97
CA ASN A 57 2.47 5.67 19.24
C ASN A 57 2.27 5.75 17.72
N GLY A 58 1.55 6.77 17.22
CA GLY A 58 1.20 6.88 15.79
C GLY A 58 2.42 6.97 14.87
N VAL A 59 3.50 7.63 15.30
CA VAL A 59 4.76 7.70 14.54
C VAL A 59 5.36 6.31 14.33
N ASP A 60 5.45 5.51 15.40
CA ASP A 60 5.97 4.14 15.33
C ASP A 60 5.11 3.28 14.39
N ILE A 61 3.78 3.38 14.50
CA ILE A 61 2.84 2.67 13.61
C ILE A 61 3.05 3.03 12.14
N ILE A 62 3.29 4.31 11.83
CA ILE A 62 3.53 4.74 10.45
C ILE A 62 4.85 4.15 9.94
N ILE A 63 5.90 4.13 10.77
CA ILE A 63 7.18 3.51 10.41
C ILE A 63 6.99 2.00 10.15
N ASP A 64 6.35 1.28 11.07
CA ASP A 64 6.06 -0.15 10.96
C ASP A 64 5.21 -0.49 9.71
N SER A 65 4.29 0.40 9.34
CA SER A 65 3.46 0.28 8.13
C SER A 65 4.28 0.39 6.84
N HIS A 66 5.33 1.23 6.83
CA HIS A 66 6.26 1.31 5.71
C HIS A 66 7.17 0.08 5.66
N ASP A 67 7.69 -0.34 6.81
CA ASP A 67 8.58 -1.50 6.95
C ASP A 67 7.88 -2.80 6.54
N SER A 68 6.56 -2.91 6.76
CA SER A 68 5.75 -4.04 6.30
C SER A 68 5.87 -4.31 4.79
N TRP A 69 6.10 -3.27 3.97
CA TRP A 69 6.33 -3.41 2.52
C TRP A 69 7.79 -3.69 2.16
N VAL A 70 8.73 -3.28 3.02
CA VAL A 70 10.16 -3.56 2.88
C VAL A 70 10.47 -5.01 3.23
N ASP A 71 9.82 -5.54 4.27
CA ASP A 71 10.05 -6.88 4.83
C ASP A 71 9.55 -8.03 3.93
N VAL A 72 8.77 -7.71 2.90
CA VAL A 72 8.38 -8.68 1.87
C VAL A 72 9.65 -9.12 1.11
N THR A 73 10.00 -10.40 1.19
CA THR A 73 11.28 -10.94 0.67
C THR A 73 11.59 -10.64 -0.80
N CYS A 74 10.57 -10.46 -1.64
CA CYS A 74 10.72 -10.12 -3.06
C CYS A 74 10.60 -8.61 -3.36
N SER A 75 10.44 -7.79 -2.33
CA SER A 75 10.33 -6.35 -2.46
C SER A 75 11.70 -5.72 -2.70
N SER A 76 11.72 -4.72 -3.56
CA SER A 76 12.90 -3.86 -3.75
C SER A 76 12.61 -2.43 -3.32
N ILE A 77 11.43 -2.16 -2.75
CA ILE A 77 11.13 -0.87 -2.16
C ILE A 77 11.93 -0.70 -0.89
N SER A 78 12.31 0.54 -0.61
CA SER A 78 12.88 0.95 0.66
C SER A 78 12.36 2.34 0.97
N PHE A 79 12.22 2.63 2.26
CA PHE A 79 11.74 3.92 2.74
C PHE A 79 12.76 4.54 3.71
N SER A 80 12.69 5.86 3.86
CA SER A 80 13.52 6.57 4.83
C SER A 80 12.73 7.69 5.48
N TYR A 81 12.42 7.51 6.78
CA TYR A 81 11.79 8.54 7.60
C TYR A 81 12.76 9.71 7.83
N GLN A 82 12.39 10.90 7.37
CA GLN A 82 13.21 12.11 7.47
C GLN A 82 12.93 12.95 8.73
N GLY A 83 11.97 12.52 9.56
CA GLY A 83 11.54 13.26 10.75
C GLY A 83 10.20 13.96 10.59
N ASP A 84 9.90 14.81 11.57
CA ASP A 84 8.62 15.50 11.66
C ASP A 84 8.55 16.70 10.69
N THR A 85 7.38 16.90 10.08
CA THR A 85 7.07 18.08 9.27
C THR A 85 6.08 19.00 9.97
N THR A 86 6.28 20.31 9.79
CA THR A 86 5.34 21.34 10.29
C THR A 86 4.23 21.66 9.30
N GLY A 87 4.34 21.19 8.05
CA GLY A 87 3.34 21.41 7.01
C GLY A 87 2.38 20.23 6.92
N ASN A 88 1.10 20.46 7.24
CA ASN A 88 0.05 19.45 7.10
C ASN A 88 -0.72 19.54 5.76
N GLN A 89 -0.15 20.26 4.79
CA GLN A 89 -0.73 20.37 3.47
C GLN A 89 -0.31 19.19 2.60
N ILE A 90 -1.32 18.53 2.04
CA ILE A 90 -1.20 17.41 1.11
C ILE A 90 -1.35 17.88 -0.33
N PHE A 91 -0.80 17.10 -1.26
CA PHE A 91 -0.92 17.27 -2.70
C PHE A 91 -0.35 18.61 -3.20
N GLN A 92 0.79 19.01 -2.65
CA GLN A 92 1.45 20.28 -3.01
C GLN A 92 2.45 20.14 -4.16
N ARG A 93 2.77 18.91 -4.61
CA ARG A 93 3.82 18.65 -5.61
C ARG A 93 5.15 19.34 -5.27
N ASP A 94 5.48 19.38 -3.98
CA ASP A 94 6.68 20.02 -3.44
C ASP A 94 7.88 19.07 -3.35
N GLY A 95 7.69 17.81 -3.76
CA GLY A 95 8.72 16.77 -3.76
C GLY A 95 8.93 16.12 -2.38
N ILE A 96 8.09 16.44 -1.40
CA ILE A 96 8.15 15.86 -0.06
C ILE A 96 6.93 14.98 0.14
N ASN A 97 7.13 13.67 0.33
CA ASN A 97 6.04 12.76 0.69
C ASN A 97 5.70 12.94 2.17
N LYS A 98 4.43 13.17 2.50
CA LYS A 98 4.00 13.42 3.87
C LYS A 98 2.94 12.44 4.32
N VAL A 99 2.98 12.05 5.59
CA VAL A 99 1.86 11.38 6.28
C VAL A 99 1.25 12.37 7.27
N VAL A 100 0.00 12.76 7.03
CA VAL A 100 -0.68 13.78 7.85
C VAL A 100 -2.02 13.28 8.38
N PHE A 101 -2.45 13.83 9.50
CA PHE A 101 -3.75 13.61 10.10
C PHE A 101 -4.62 14.84 9.89
N THR A 102 -5.66 14.73 9.09
CA THR A 102 -6.43 15.91 8.67
C THR A 102 -7.90 15.63 8.49
N THR A 103 -8.70 16.67 8.65
CA THR A 103 -10.14 16.66 8.33
C THR A 103 -10.43 17.22 6.93
N ALA A 104 -9.43 17.83 6.28
CA ALA A 104 -9.58 18.39 4.95
C ALA A 104 -9.89 17.29 3.92
N GLY A 105 -10.88 17.52 3.06
CA GLY A 105 -11.30 16.57 2.01
C GLY A 105 -12.22 15.44 2.49
N PHE A 106 -12.15 15.02 3.76
CA PHE A 106 -12.94 13.89 4.29
C PHE A 106 -14.43 14.20 4.55
N SER A 107 -14.81 15.47 4.58
CA SER A 107 -16.23 15.88 4.63
C SER A 107 -16.83 16.15 3.25
N THR A 108 -16.02 16.09 2.18
CA THR A 108 -16.43 16.46 0.82
C THR A 108 -16.02 15.40 -0.20
N THR A 109 -14.82 15.52 -0.78
CA THR A 109 -14.35 14.69 -1.90
C THR A 109 -14.07 13.24 -1.51
N ASN A 110 -13.72 13.00 -0.24
CA ASN A 110 -13.32 11.69 0.28
C ASN A 110 -14.28 11.23 1.40
N ALA A 111 -15.56 11.58 1.29
CA ALA A 111 -16.56 11.24 2.30
C ALA A 111 -16.62 9.72 2.54
N GLY A 112 -16.41 9.32 3.79
CA GLY A 112 -16.41 7.91 4.22
C GLY A 112 -15.07 7.18 4.11
N ALA A 113 -14.03 7.80 3.56
CA ALA A 113 -12.68 7.21 3.54
C ALA A 113 -12.00 7.31 4.91
N LEU A 114 -11.14 6.34 5.23
CA LEU A 114 -10.33 6.30 6.46
C LEU A 114 -8.94 6.88 6.24
N GLY A 115 -8.36 6.61 5.07
CA GLY A 115 -7.14 7.20 4.56
C GLY A 115 -7.30 7.51 3.08
N VAL A 116 -6.41 8.36 2.55
CA VAL A 116 -6.27 8.61 1.12
C VAL A 116 -4.81 8.87 0.79
N THR A 117 -4.31 8.20 -0.24
CA THR A 117 -3.01 8.47 -0.83
C THR A 117 -3.13 9.26 -2.12
N TYR A 118 -2.41 10.37 -2.20
CA TYR A 118 -2.32 11.25 -3.35
C TYR A 118 -1.06 10.91 -4.14
N THR A 119 -1.13 9.84 -4.92
CA THR A 119 0.00 9.41 -5.77
C THR A 119 0.23 10.39 -6.92
N GLU A 120 1.47 10.84 -7.06
CA GLU A 120 1.91 11.71 -8.14
C GLU A 120 2.72 10.94 -9.17
N PHE A 121 2.61 11.37 -10.43
CA PHE A 121 3.30 10.73 -11.55
C PHE A 121 4.09 11.76 -12.35
N SER A 122 5.26 11.33 -12.81
CA SER A 122 6.13 12.06 -13.71
C SER A 122 6.53 11.20 -14.89
N ALA A 123 7.09 11.81 -15.93
CA ALA A 123 7.58 11.10 -17.11
C ALA A 123 8.97 11.59 -17.50
N ASP A 124 9.80 10.67 -17.97
CA ASP A 124 11.08 10.97 -18.61
C ASP A 124 11.24 10.18 -19.92
N GLY A 125 12.44 10.16 -20.50
CA GLY A 125 12.73 9.43 -21.74
C GLY A 125 12.52 7.91 -21.67
N ASN A 126 12.37 7.34 -20.47
CA ASN A 126 12.12 5.93 -20.21
C ASN A 126 10.65 5.62 -19.88
N GLY A 127 9.78 6.62 -19.82
CA GLY A 127 8.34 6.47 -19.57
C GLY A 127 7.87 7.11 -18.28
N TRP A 128 6.69 6.68 -17.82
CA TRP A 128 6.03 7.19 -16.61
C TRP A 128 6.48 6.44 -15.36
N PHE A 129 6.59 7.16 -14.25
CA PHE A 129 6.98 6.63 -12.95
C PHE A 129 6.26 7.38 -11.82
N ILE A 130 6.23 6.78 -10.63
CA ILE A 130 5.72 7.42 -9.41
C ILE A 130 6.76 8.44 -8.94
N SER A 131 6.31 9.66 -8.67
CA SER A 131 7.17 10.77 -8.23
C SER A 131 6.76 11.41 -6.90
N GLY A 132 5.66 10.94 -6.31
CA GLY A 132 5.12 11.48 -5.06
C GLY A 132 3.99 10.61 -4.51
N GLY A 133 3.70 10.73 -3.22
CA GLY A 133 2.63 10.00 -2.56
C GLY A 133 2.38 10.53 -1.15
N ASP A 134 1.63 11.62 -1.05
CA ASP A 134 1.16 12.12 0.25
C ASP A 134 0.03 11.24 0.78
N ILE A 135 0.08 10.90 2.06
CA ILE A 135 -0.94 10.12 2.76
C ILE A 135 -1.69 11.03 3.73
N ALA A 136 -3.00 11.08 3.59
CA ALA A 136 -3.90 11.75 4.50
C ALA A 136 -4.69 10.72 5.31
N ILE A 137 -4.64 10.82 6.63
CA ILE A 137 -5.41 10.00 7.57
C ILE A 137 -6.58 10.82 8.10
N ASN A 138 -7.78 10.22 8.14
CA ASN A 138 -9.01 10.91 8.45
C ASN A 138 -9.09 11.34 9.93
N GLY A 139 -9.12 12.65 10.15
CA GLY A 139 -9.23 13.26 11.46
C GLY A 139 -10.61 13.24 12.11
N TYR A 140 -11.65 12.80 11.40
CA TYR A 140 -12.99 12.58 11.97
C TYR A 140 -13.17 11.17 12.54
N SER A 141 -12.27 10.25 12.20
CA SER A 141 -12.35 8.85 12.61
C SER A 141 -11.77 8.64 14.01
N GLU A 142 -12.32 7.65 14.72
CA GLU A 142 -11.72 7.16 15.96
C GLU A 142 -10.79 5.98 15.66
N TRP A 143 -9.55 6.07 16.14
CA TRP A 143 -8.47 5.15 15.79
C TRP A 143 -8.04 4.27 16.96
N SER A 144 -7.54 3.07 16.66
CA SER A 144 -6.92 2.14 17.59
C SER A 144 -5.78 1.39 16.90
N SER A 145 -4.91 0.80 17.72
CA SER A 145 -3.85 -0.14 17.33
C SER A 145 -4.00 -1.49 18.04
N SER A 146 -5.18 -1.76 18.61
CA SER A 146 -5.40 -2.90 19.52
C SER A 146 -6.63 -3.75 19.17
N GLY A 147 -7.23 -3.54 18.00
CA GLY A 147 -8.40 -4.31 17.54
C GLY A 147 -9.70 -4.02 18.30
N GLN A 148 -9.85 -2.80 18.86
CA GLN A 148 -11.10 -2.38 19.49
C GLN A 148 -12.24 -2.34 18.47
N SER A 149 -13.37 -2.97 18.79
CA SER A 149 -14.45 -3.18 17.81
C SER A 149 -15.20 -1.92 17.39
N ASP A 150 -15.06 -0.81 18.13
CA ASP A 150 -15.70 0.48 17.88
C ASP A 150 -14.75 1.52 17.28
N ARG A 151 -13.52 1.12 16.92
CA ARG A 151 -12.49 2.00 16.36
C ARG A 151 -11.87 1.38 15.12
N PHE A 152 -11.36 2.24 14.24
CA PHE A 152 -10.63 1.80 13.05
C PHE A 152 -9.19 1.46 13.38
N ASP A 153 -8.64 0.46 12.68
CA ASP A 153 -7.25 0.06 12.82
C ASP A 153 -6.33 1.03 12.06
N LEU A 154 -5.50 1.77 12.80
CA LEU A 154 -4.59 2.73 12.21
C LEU A 154 -3.48 2.05 11.41
N GLU A 155 -2.90 0.95 11.93
CA GLU A 155 -1.77 0.28 11.30
C GLU A 155 -2.18 -0.36 9.97
N GLY A 156 -3.28 -1.12 9.96
CA GLY A 156 -3.83 -1.68 8.74
C GLY A 156 -4.19 -0.61 7.70
N THR A 157 -4.79 0.51 8.14
CA THR A 157 -5.14 1.60 7.23
C THR A 157 -3.90 2.28 6.65
N VAL A 158 -2.90 2.62 7.47
CA VAL A 158 -1.67 3.25 6.97
C VAL A 158 -0.91 2.29 6.05
N THR A 159 -0.83 1.00 6.40
CA THR A 159 -0.22 -0.03 5.55
C THR A 159 -0.90 -0.10 4.18
N HIS A 160 -2.23 -0.01 4.13
CA HIS A 160 -3.00 0.06 2.89
C HIS A 160 -2.63 1.31 2.06
N GLU A 161 -2.59 2.48 2.69
CA GLU A 161 -2.22 3.73 2.02
C GLU A 161 -0.78 3.71 1.49
N VAL A 162 0.19 3.15 2.23
CA VAL A 162 1.55 2.94 1.73
C VAL A 162 1.55 2.03 0.48
N GLY A 163 0.63 1.06 0.40
CA GLY A 163 0.39 0.27 -0.80
C GLY A 163 0.08 1.15 -2.03
N HIS A 164 -0.82 2.12 -1.88
CA HIS A 164 -1.12 3.10 -2.92
C HIS A 164 0.09 3.98 -3.28
N MET A 165 0.87 4.38 -2.27
CA MET A 165 2.10 5.16 -2.47
C MET A 165 3.12 4.43 -3.34
N ILE A 166 3.16 3.09 -3.30
CA ILE A 166 4.10 2.28 -4.10
C ILE A 166 3.51 1.73 -5.39
N GLY A 167 2.28 2.13 -5.74
CA GLY A 167 1.68 1.76 -7.02
C GLY A 167 0.68 0.61 -6.96
N ILE A 168 0.29 0.12 -5.78
CA ILE A 168 -0.73 -0.93 -5.64
C ILE A 168 -2.12 -0.31 -5.66
N GLN A 169 -3.05 -0.94 -6.36
CA GLN A 169 -4.44 -0.53 -6.44
C GLN A 169 -5.35 -1.45 -5.64
N HIS A 170 -6.55 -0.95 -5.34
CA HIS A 170 -7.62 -1.78 -4.80
C HIS A 170 -7.82 -3.06 -5.63
N THR A 171 -8.13 -4.13 -4.92
CA THR A 171 -8.39 -5.46 -5.45
C THR A 171 -9.81 -5.87 -5.09
N PRO A 172 -10.49 -6.71 -5.90
CA PRO A 172 -11.79 -7.27 -5.51
C PRO A 172 -11.68 -8.26 -4.33
N VAL A 173 -10.48 -8.60 -3.88
CA VAL A 173 -10.27 -9.46 -2.71
C VAL A 173 -10.50 -8.65 -1.44
N ALA A 174 -11.68 -8.84 -0.83
CA ALA A 174 -12.12 -8.06 0.34
C ALA A 174 -11.21 -8.13 1.58
N ALA A 175 -10.31 -9.12 1.66
CA ALA A 175 -9.33 -9.22 2.75
C ALA A 175 -8.00 -8.50 2.44
N ALA A 176 -7.89 -7.89 1.26
CA ALA A 176 -6.70 -7.21 0.77
C ALA A 176 -6.97 -5.72 0.41
N THR A 177 -8.13 -5.21 0.86
CA THR A 177 -8.52 -3.79 0.82
C THR A 177 -9.11 -3.42 2.17
#